data_AF-A0A392VGF1-F1
#
_entry.id   AF-A0A392VGF1-F1
#
_cell.length_a   1.000
_cell.length_b   1.000
_cell.length_c   1.000
_cell.angle_alpha   90.00
_cell.angle_beta   90.00
_cell.angle_gamma   90.00
#
_symmetry.space_group_name_H-M   'P 1'
#
loop_
_entity.id
_entity.type
_entity.pdbx_description
1 polymer ?
#
loop_
_entity_poly.entity_id
_entity_poly.type
_entity_poly.pdbx_seq_one_letter_code
_entity_poly.pdbx_strand_id
1 'polypeptide(L)' 'MRCQNEHKVLLGGYVLHDEADHWWGNAKQRLEAGGAFITWARFKREFLTKYFPAD' A
#
# COMPACT_ATOMS: atom_id res chain seq x y z
N MET A 1 -9.85 -13.09 28.26
CA MET A 1 -10.54 -12.70 27.02
C MET A 1 -9.85 -13.37 25.84
N ARG A 2 -10.54 -14.23 25.10
CA ARG A 2 -10.05 -14.74 23.81
C ARG A 2 -10.40 -13.71 22.74
N CYS A 3 -9.42 -13.27 21.97
CA CYS A 3 -9.67 -12.37 20.85
C CYS A 3 -10.52 -13.11 19.80
N GLN A 4 -11.78 -12.68 19.64
CA GLN A 4 -12.72 -13.24 18.65
C GLN A 4 -12.16 -13.05 17.24
N ASN A 5 -12.46 -13.99 16.33
CA ASN A 5 -11.96 -13.92 14.96
C ASN A 5 -12.39 -12.61 14.26
N GLU A 6 -13.54 -12.07 14.59
CA GLU A 6 -14.03 -10.77 14.09
C GLU A 6 -13.07 -9.63 14.43
N HIS A 7 -12.58 -9.56 15.68
CA HIS A 7 -11.59 -8.56 16.08
C HIS A 7 -10.26 -8.73 15.34
N LYS A 8 -9.85 -9.97 15.06
CA LYS A 8 -8.62 -10.24 14.29
C LYS A 8 -8.76 -9.80 12.83
N VAL A 9 -9.90 -10.06 12.20
CA VAL A 9 -10.19 -9.61 10.83
C VAL A 9 -10.23 -8.09 10.76
N LEU A 10 -10.90 -7.44 11.71
CA LEU A 10 -10.98 -5.99 11.79
C LEU A 10 -9.58 -5.38 11.97
N LEU A 11 -8.79 -5.88 12.92
CA LEU A 11 -7.42 -5.41 13.15
C LEU A 11 -6.54 -5.64 11.93
N GLY A 12 -6.65 -6.80 11.28
CA GLY A 12 -5.91 -7.10 10.04
C GLY A 12 -6.26 -6.13 8.91
N GLY A 13 -7.54 -5.79 8.75
CA GLY A 13 -7.98 -4.78 7.79
C GLY A 13 -7.40 -3.40 8.07
N TYR A 14 -7.37 -2.97 9.34
CA TYR A 14 -6.74 -1.71 9.74
C TYR A 14 -5.24 -1.69 9.46
N VAL A 15 -4.53 -2.77 9.78
CA VAL A 15 -3.08 -2.86 9.53
C VAL A 15 -2.77 -2.81 8.04
N LEU A 16 -3.55 -3.51 7.21
CA LEU A 16 -3.38 -3.47 5.75
C LEU A 16 -3.67 -2.07 5.17
N HIS A 17 -4.68 -1.38 5.70
CA HIS A 17 -4.98 -0.02 5.30
C HIS A 17 -3.85 0.94 5.67
N ASP A 18 -3.35 0.88 6.90
CA ASP A 18 -2.26 1.71 7.39
C ASP A 18 -0.95 1.46 6.63
N GLU A 19 -0.62 0.19 6.36
CA GLU A 19 0.55 -0.15 5.55
C GLU A 19 0.42 0.41 4.13
N ALA A 20 -0.77 0.30 3.52
CA ALA A 20 -1.01 0.80 2.18
C ALA A 20 -0.92 2.34 2.10
N ASP A 21 -1.45 3.05 3.09
CA ASP A 21 -1.37 4.51 3.18
C ASP A 21 0.09 4.98 3.36
N HIS A 22 0.79 4.37 4.32
CA HIS A 22 2.18 4.70 4.60
C HIS A 22 3.11 4.40 3.41
N TRP A 23 2.95 3.24 2.77
CA TRP A 23 3.69 2.93 1.55
C TRP A 23 3.40 3.95 0.45
N TRP A 24 2.12 4.28 0.23
CA TRP A 24 1.72 5.20 -0.84
C TRP A 24 2.28 6.60 -0.64
N GLY A 25 2.34 7.10 0.59
CA GLY A 25 2.98 8.40 0.90
C GLY A 25 4.43 8.46 0.40
N ASN A 26 5.22 7.42 0.68
CA ASN A 26 6.61 7.32 0.24
C ASN A 26 6.72 7.11 -1.28
N ALA A 27 5.90 6.23 -1.86
CA ALA A 27 5.90 5.96 -3.29
C ALA A 27 5.52 7.19 -4.10
N LYS A 28 4.48 7.93 -3.66
CA LYS A 28 4.00 9.16 -4.29
C LYS A 28 5.11 10.21 -4.37
N GLN A 29 5.82 10.46 -3.28
CA GLN A 29 6.96 11.40 -3.27
C GLN A 29 8.04 11.03 -4.29
N ARG A 30 8.38 9.75 -4.39
CA ARG A 30 9.36 9.25 -5.38
C ARG A 30 8.85 9.37 -6.82
N LEU A 31 7.55 9.17 -7.02
CA LEU A 31 6.92 9.25 -8.33
C LEU A 31 6.79 10.69 -8.84
N GLU A 32 6.50 11.63 -7.94
CA GLU A 32 6.40 13.07 -8.21
C GLU A 32 7.76 13.78 -8.22
N ALA A 33 8.84 13.08 -7.84
CA ALA A 33 10.20 13.64 -7.88
C ALA A 33 10.51 14.20 -9.28
N GLY A 34 11.01 15.45 -9.31
CA GLY A 34 11.28 16.17 -10.56
C GLY A 34 10.06 16.81 -11.22
N GLY A 35 8.92 16.92 -10.52
CA GLY A 35 7.72 17.59 -11.02
C GLY A 35 6.91 16.77 -12.03
N ALA A 36 7.17 15.47 -12.12
CA ALA A 36 6.48 14.57 -13.03
C ALA A 36 5.08 14.20 -12.49
N PHE A 37 4.07 14.22 -13.35
CA PHE A 37 2.73 13.76 -13.00
C PHE A 37 2.70 12.22 -12.85
N ILE A 38 1.95 11.72 -11.87
CA ILE A 38 1.75 10.27 -11.71
C ILE A 38 0.76 9.79 -12.77
N THR A 39 1.26 9.06 -13.77
CA THR A 39 0.39 8.34 -14.71
C THR A 39 -0.08 7.03 -14.11
N TRP A 40 -1.26 6.56 -14.55
CA TRP A 40 -1.80 5.26 -14.14
C TRP A 40 -0.83 4.09 -14.38
N ALA A 41 -0.11 4.12 -15.51
CA ALA A 41 0.89 3.09 -15.84
C ALA A 41 2.03 3.03 -14.81
N ARG A 42 2.49 4.20 -14.34
CA ARG A 42 3.58 4.30 -13.37
C ARG A 42 3.13 3.87 -11.97
N PHE A 43 1.93 4.29 -11.56
CA PHE A 43 1.28 3.78 -10.35
C PHE A 43 1.18 2.25 -10.35
N LYS A 44 0.61 1.68 -11.42
CA LYS A 44 0.35 0.24 -11.54
C LYS A 44 1.64 -0.58 -11.44
N ARG A 45 2.75 -0.09 -12.01
CA ARG A 45 4.05 -0.74 -11.90
C ARG A 45 4.55 -0.82 -10.45
N GLU A 46 4.55 0.30 -9.73
CA GLU A 46 5.02 0.33 -8.34
C GLU A 46 4.13 -0.51 -7.42
N PHE A 47 2.80 -0.43 -7.61
CA PHE A 47 1.84 -1.21 -6.86
C PHE A 47 2.06 -2.72 -7.03
N LEU A 48 2.15 -3.19 -8.28
CA LEU A 48 2.38 -4.61 -8.55
C LEU A 48 3.74 -5.07 -8.00
N THR A 49 4.78 -4.24 -8.09
CA THR A 49 6.10 -4.60 -7.56
C THR A 49 6.11 -4.77 -6.04
N LYS A 50 5.34 -3.95 -5.30
CA LYS A 50 5.27 -4.03 -3.83
C LYS A 50 4.39 -5.17 -3.33
N TYR A 51 3.21 -5.36 -3.93
CA TYR A 51 2.20 -6.28 -3.40
C TYR A 51 2.15 -7.62 -4.12
N PHE A 52 2.71 -7.71 -5.32
CA PHE A 52 2.73 -8.91 -6.16
C PHE A 52 4.13 -9.12 -6.78
N PRO A 53 5.19 -9.21 -5.95
CA PRO A 53 6.52 -9.54 -6.47
C PRO A 53 6.47 -10.91 -7.15
N ALA A 54 7.12 -11.04 -8.31
CA ALA A 54 7.38 -12.36 -8.86
C ALA A 54 8.39 -13.04 -7.93
N ASP A 55 8.01 -14.21 -7.41
CA ASP A 55 8.87 -15.08 -6.58
C ASP A 55 10.14 -15.51 -7.35
#